data_AF-L0DB96-F1
#
_entry.id   AF-L0DB96-F1
#
_cell.length_a   1.000
_cell.length_b   1.000
_cell.length_c   1.000
_cell.angle_alpha   90.00
_cell.angle_beta   90.00
_cell.angle_gamma   90.00
#
_symmetry.space_group_name_H-M   'P 1'
#
loop_
_entity.id
_entity.type
_entity.pdbx_description
1 polymer ?
#
loop_
_entity_poly.entity_id
_entity_poly.type
_entity_poly.pdbx_seq_one_letter_code
_entity_poly.pdbx_strand_id
1 'polypeptide(L)'
;MHLRGIVQTAALEETPPGSGTIEMILRVQGVGPGQPRKLIIPYSLLLQDESLDPDLISGRGFEADVEPAEQRWIVARIAFASRVLRQPE
;
A
#
# COMPACT_ATOMS: atom_id res chain seq x y z
N MET A 1 -6.13 -3.32 11.99
CA MET A 1 -6.40 -1.86 12.12
C MET A 1 -6.92 -1.35 10.79
N HIS A 2 -7.92 -0.46 10.81
CA HIS A 2 -8.53 0.04 9.59
C HIS A 2 -8.04 1.46 9.25
N LEU A 3 -7.56 1.67 8.03
CA LEU A 3 -6.95 2.90 7.56
C LEU A 3 -7.64 3.43 6.31
N ARG A 4 -7.72 4.75 6.22
CA ARG A 4 -8.16 5.47 5.02
C ARG A 4 -7.20 6.60 4.73
N GLY A 5 -6.95 6.86 3.46
CA GLY A 5 -6.02 7.90 3.06
C GLY A 5 -5.86 8.00 1.57
N ILE A 6 -4.71 8.54 1.14
CA ILE A 6 -4.35 8.68 -0.26
C ILE A 6 -2.99 8.01 -0.47
N VAL A 7 -2.86 7.24 -1.54
CA VAL A 7 -1.58 6.71 -2.00
C VAL A 7 -0.77 7.86 -2.58
N GLN A 8 0.40 8.12 -2.02
CA GLN A 8 1.36 9.07 -2.58
C GLN A 8 2.16 8.42 -3.70
N THR A 9 2.81 7.29 -3.39
CA THR A 9 3.60 6.52 -4.35
C THR A 9 3.43 5.03 -4.07
N ALA A 10 3.59 4.22 -5.10
CA ALA A 10 3.64 2.77 -5.03
C ALA A 10 4.89 2.26 -5.76
N ALA A 11 5.58 1.28 -5.20
CA ALA A 11 6.76 0.67 -5.83
C ALA A 11 6.85 -0.81 -5.49
N LEU A 12 7.30 -1.63 -6.44
CA LEU A 12 7.67 -3.02 -6.18
C LEU A 12 9.12 -3.06 -5.70
N GLU A 13 9.33 -3.58 -4.50
CA GLU A 13 10.65 -3.67 -3.86
C GLU A 13 10.84 -5.05 -3.25
N GLU A 14 12.08 -5.54 -3.25
CA GLU A 14 12.42 -6.75 -2.51
C GLU A 14 12.44 -6.44 -1.01
N THR A 15 11.55 -7.07 -0.23
CA THR A 15 11.40 -6.78 1.20
C THR A 15 11.20 -8.05 2.02
N PRO A 16 12.09 -8.35 3.00
CA PRO A 16 13.33 -7.63 3.31
C PRO A 16 14.41 -7.79 2.21
N PRO A 17 15.40 -6.88 2.12
CA PRO A 17 16.45 -6.98 1.10
C PRO A 17 17.23 -8.30 1.19
N GLY A 18 17.48 -8.95 0.05
CA GLY A 18 18.18 -10.25 -0.02
C GLY A 18 17.28 -11.46 0.25
N SER A 19 15.97 -11.29 0.39
CA SER A 19 15.00 -12.38 0.59
C SER A 19 14.50 -13.03 -0.72
N GLY A 20 14.73 -12.39 -1.87
CA GLY A 20 14.12 -12.75 -3.15
C GLY A 20 12.60 -12.53 -3.22
N THR A 21 11.98 -11.98 -2.17
CA THR A 21 10.53 -11.76 -2.10
C THR A 21 10.20 -10.34 -2.51
N ILE A 22 9.46 -10.18 -3.62
CA ILE A 22 8.99 -8.86 -4.08
C ILE A 22 7.66 -8.54 -3.41
N GLU A 23 7.62 -7.44 -2.67
CA GLU A 23 6.41 -6.87 -2.07
C GLU A 23 6.13 -5.50 -2.71
N MET A 24 4.87 -5.04 -2.66
CA MET A 24 4.58 -3.65 -3.04
C MET A 24 4.58 -2.76 -1.82
N ILE A 25 5.30 -1.65 -1.93
CA ILE A 25 5.43 -0.63 -0.91
C ILE A 25 4.55 0.56 -1.27
N LEU A 26 3.58 0.87 -0.42
CA LEU A 26 2.78 2.08 -0.54
C LEU A 26 3.27 3.15 0.43
N ARG A 27 3.56 4.34 -0.09
CA ARG A 27 3.64 5.55 0.73
C ARG A 27 2.27 6.19 0.80
N VAL A 28 1.82 6.50 2.00
CA VAL A 28 0.44 6.97 2.25
C VAL A 28 0.41 8.26 3.04
N GLN A 29 -0.65 9.04 2.81
CA GLN A 29 -0.94 10.27 3.55
C GLN A 29 -2.41 10.32 3.98
N GLY A 30 -2.70 11.21 4.94
CA GLY A 30 -4.07 11.40 5.44
C GLY A 30 -4.53 10.34 6.45
N VAL A 31 -3.66 9.44 6.88
CA VAL A 31 -3.98 8.35 7.82
C VAL A 31 -4.10 8.78 9.28
N GLY A 32 -3.78 10.03 9.64
CA GLY A 32 -3.87 10.57 11.01
C GLY A 32 -2.56 10.52 11.82
N PRO A 33 -2.47 11.16 13.00
CA PRO A 33 -1.27 11.14 13.83
C PRO A 33 -0.96 9.74 14.39
N GLY A 34 0.32 9.36 14.43
CA GLY A 34 0.75 8.04 14.94
C GLY A 34 0.46 6.86 14.02
N GLN A 35 -0.07 7.12 12.83
CA GLN A 35 -0.47 6.10 11.86
C GLN A 35 0.62 5.88 10.80
N PRO A 36 0.69 4.69 10.19
CA PRO A 36 1.80 4.33 9.33
C PRO A 36 1.82 5.11 8.03
N ARG A 37 2.99 5.64 7.67
CA ARG A 37 3.22 6.31 6.37
C ARG A 37 3.69 5.38 5.27
N LYS A 38 4.03 4.14 5.63
CA LYS A 38 4.46 3.08 4.71
C LYS A 38 3.62 1.84 5.02
N LEU A 39 2.95 1.32 3.99
CA LEU A 39 2.22 0.05 4.03
C LEU A 39 2.90 -0.93 3.09
N ILE A 40 2.81 -2.21 3.43
CA ILE A 40 3.40 -3.31 2.66
C ILE A 40 2.27 -4.20 2.19
N ILE A 41 2.18 -4.39 0.88
CA ILE A 41 1.27 -5.33 0.25
C ILE A 41 2.06 -6.59 -0.09
N PRO A 42 1.71 -7.74 0.54
CA PRO A 42 2.37 -9.00 0.28
C PRO A 42 2.21 -9.46 -1.17
N TYR A 43 3.21 -10.18 -1.67
CA TYR A 43 3.19 -10.77 -3.01
C TYR A 43 1.95 -11.63 -3.28
N SER A 44 1.49 -12.38 -2.27
CA SER A 44 0.30 -13.22 -2.37
C SER A 44 -0.96 -12.43 -2.70
N LEU A 45 -1.08 -11.18 -2.22
CA LEU A 45 -2.21 -10.32 -2.52
C LEU A 45 -2.08 -9.72 -3.92
N LEU A 46 -0.86 -9.34 -4.34
CA LEU A 46 -0.59 -8.86 -5.71
C LEU A 46 -0.97 -9.89 -6.77
N LEU A 47 -0.79 -11.18 -6.48
CA LEU A 47 -1.18 -12.27 -7.38
C LEU A 47 -2.70 -12.48 -7.47
N GLN A 48 -3.46 -12.02 -6.48
CA GLN A 48 -4.90 -12.26 -6.38
C GLN A 48 -5.73 -11.10 -6.93
N ASP A 49 -5.16 -9.89 -6.99
CA ASP A 49 -5.88 -8.67 -7.36
C ASP A 49 -5.07 -7.84 -8.37
N GLU A 50 -5.47 -7.94 -9.63
CA GLU A 50 -4.88 -7.21 -10.75
C GLU A 50 -5.04 -5.68 -10.64
N SER A 51 -5.92 -5.18 -9.77
CA SER A 51 -6.04 -3.74 -9.52
C SER A 51 -4.90 -3.16 -8.68
N LEU A 52 -4.06 -4.02 -8.10
CA LEU A 52 -2.87 -3.68 -7.33
C LEU A 52 -1.66 -3.39 -8.23
N ASP A 53 -1.86 -2.55 -9.24
CA ASP A 53 -0.80 -2.08 -10.13
C ASP A 53 -0.22 -0.75 -9.60
N PRO A 54 1.08 -0.68 -9.29
CA PRO A 54 1.74 0.53 -8.80
C PRO A 54 1.49 1.79 -9.65
N ASP A 55 1.44 1.62 -10.98
CA ASP A 55 1.30 2.72 -11.93
C ASP A 55 -0.14 3.25 -11.97
N LEU A 56 -1.12 2.42 -11.59
CA LEU A 56 -2.54 2.77 -11.63
C LEU A 56 -3.06 3.36 -10.33
N ILE A 57 -2.45 3.02 -9.18
CA ILE A 57 -3.00 3.33 -7.85
C ILE A 57 -2.45 4.62 -7.23
N SER A 58 -1.33 5.14 -7.74
CA SER A 58 -0.75 6.38 -7.25
C SER A 58 -1.74 7.55 -7.36
N GLY A 59 -1.88 8.32 -6.29
CA GLY A 59 -2.83 9.43 -6.22
C GLY A 59 -4.29 9.04 -5.93
N ARG A 60 -4.62 7.75 -5.82
CA ARG A 60 -5.98 7.30 -5.45
C ARG A 60 -6.20 7.34 -3.96
N GLY A 61 -7.46 7.56 -3.58
CA GLY A 61 -7.91 7.27 -2.22
C GLY A 61 -7.88 5.77 -1.98
N PHE A 62 -7.55 5.35 -0.76
CA PHE A 62 -7.57 3.94 -0.37
C PHE A 62 -8.29 3.74 0.96
N GLU A 63 -8.74 2.52 1.16
CA GLU A 63 -9.24 1.97 2.41
C GLU A 63 -8.60 0.60 2.61
N ALA A 64 -7.96 0.36 3.77
CA ALA A 64 -7.19 -0.85 4.00
C ALA A 64 -7.32 -1.36 5.43
N ASP A 65 -7.31 -2.69 5.56
CA ASP A 65 -7.08 -3.38 6.81
C ASP A 65 -5.61 -3.79 6.89
N VAL A 66 -4.94 -3.34 7.96
CA VAL A 66 -3.51 -3.54 8.18
C VAL A 66 -3.22 -4.17 9.53
N GLU A 67 -2.18 -4.98 9.57
CA GLU A 67 -1.69 -5.65 10.76
C GLU A 67 -0.24 -5.24 11.03
N PRO A 68 0.10 -4.86 12.27
CA PRO A 68 1.48 -4.63 12.65
C PRO A 68 2.23 -5.97 12.74
N ALA A 69 3.31 -6.10 11.99
CA ALA A 69 4.21 -7.25 12.02
C ALA A 69 5.63 -6.77 12.29
N GLU A 70 6.13 -7.01 13.50
CA GLU A 70 7.40 -6.49 14.02
C GLU A 70 7.47 -4.95 13.95
N GLN A 71 7.96 -4.41 12.83
CA GLN A 71 8.11 -2.97 12.55
C GLN A 71 7.47 -2.58 11.20
N ARG A 72 6.72 -3.50 10.60
CA ARG A 72 6.08 -3.38 9.28
C ARG A 72 4.56 -3.31 9.45
N TRP A 73 3.90 -2.66 8.51
CA TRP A 73 2.44 -2.58 8.45
C TRP A 73 1.99 -3.36 7.23
N ILE A 74 1.55 -4.59 7.45
CA ILE A 74 1.20 -5.53 6.40
C ILE A 74 -0.28 -5.38 6.08
N VAL A 75 -0.60 -5.22 4.80
CA VAL A 75 -1.96 -5.11 4.30
C VAL A 75 -2.56 -6.51 4.20
N ALA A 76 -3.67 -6.72 4.91
CA ALA A 76 -4.50 -7.91 4.78
C ALA A 76 -5.56 -7.74 3.68
N ARG A 77 -6.08 -6.53 3.55
CA ARG A 77 -7.05 -6.14 2.51
C ARG A 77 -6.87 -4.68 2.15
N ILE A 78 -7.03 -4.35 0.88
CA ILE A 78 -7.06 -2.96 0.41
C ILE A 78 -8.06 -2.81 -0.73
N ALA A 79 -8.65 -1.62 -0.83
CA ALA A 79 -9.44 -1.19 -1.97
C ALA A 79 -9.08 0.26 -2.32
N PHE A 80 -9.14 0.58 -3.61
CA PHE A 80 -8.89 1.94 -4.10
C PHE A 80 -10.16 2.58 -4.63
N ALA A 81 -10.26 3.89 -4.46
CA ALA A 81 -11.30 4.68 -5.12
C ALA A 81 -11.15 4.60 -6.64
N SER A 82 -12.26 4.62 -7.36
CA SER A 82 -12.25 4.62 -8.84
C SER A 82 -11.66 5.89 -9.45
N ARG A 83 -11.70 7.01 -8.72
CA ARG A 83 -11.15 8.30 -9.14
C ARG A 83 -9.77 8.56 -8.56
N VAL A 84 -8.90 9.15 -9.38
CA VAL A 84 -7.62 9.72 -8.95
C VAL A 84 -7.89 11.05 -8.25
N LEU A 85 -7.40 11.20 -7.01
CA LEU A 85 -7.63 12.39 -6.18
C LEU A 85 -6.46 13.38 -6.21
N ARG A 86 -5.27 12.90 -6.58
CA ARG A 86 -4.04 13.69 -6.75
C ARG A 86 -3.29 13.16 -7.97
N GLN A 87 -2.74 14.03 -8.82
CA GLN A 87 -1.87 13.57 -9.91
C GLN A 87 -0.57 12.98 -9.32
N PRO A 88 -0.10 11.82 -9.80
CA PRO A 88 1.20 11.28 -9.39
C PRO A 88 2.31 12.27 -9.79
N GLU A 89 3.25 12.49 -8.87
CA GLU A 89 4.47 13.30 -9.11
C GLU A 89 5.55 12.48 -9.83
#